data_AF-A0AA40ED93-F1
#
_entry.id   AF-A0AA40ED93-F1
#
_cell.length_a   1.000
_cell.length_b   1.000
_cell.length_c   1.000
_cell.angle_alpha   90.00
_cell.angle_beta   90.00
_cell.angle_gamma   90.00
#
_symmetry.space_group_name_H-M   'P 1'
#
loop_
_entity.id
_entity.type
_entity.pdbx_description
1 polymer ?
#
loop_
_entity_poly.entity_id
_entity_poly.type
_entity_poly.pdbx_seq_one_letter_code
_entity_poly.pdbx_strand_id
1 'polypeptide(L)' 'LNITEVDYENIAEVTKALHGVDVFISAVGNPGLDAQIRLIDAAVAAGVKRLLPSEFGADAEHPRQKDFPLYVAKRRIVD' A
#
# COMPACT_ATOMS: atom_id res chain seq x y z
N LEU A 1 18.74 7.27 -9.39
CA LEU A 1 17.57 7.08 -8.51
C LEU A 1 16.93 8.44 -8.30
N ASN A 2 15.63 8.56 -8.49
CA ASN A 2 14.89 9.74 -8.03
C ASN A 2 14.31 9.39 -6.65
N ILE A 3 14.54 10.24 -5.66
CA ILE A 3 14.12 10.01 -4.27
C ILE A 3 13.28 11.22 -3.87
N THR A 4 12.07 10.96 -3.38
CA THR A 4 11.15 11.99 -2.88
C THR A 4 10.74 11.56 -1.49
N GLU A 5 11.11 12.37 -0.50
CA GLU A 5 10.62 12.22 0.86
C GLU A 5 9.19 12.77 0.92
N VAL A 6 8.30 12.05 1.60
CA VAL A 6 6.89 12.42 1.78
C VAL A 6 6.43 12.00 3.17
N ASP A 7 5.52 12.76 3.76
CA ASP A 7 4.78 12.33 4.95
C ASP A 7 3.61 11.42 4.53
N TYR A 8 3.54 10.20 5.08
CA TYR A 8 2.48 9.24 4.76
C TYR A 8 1.10 9.67 5.29
N GLU A 9 1.06 10.64 6.21
CA GLU A 9 -0.19 11.27 6.65
C GLU A 9 -0.64 12.41 5.72
N ASN A 10 0.23 12.90 4.84
CA ASN A 10 -0.06 13.96 3.89
C ASN A 10 -0.38 13.42 2.48
N ILE A 11 -1.63 13.02 2.27
CA ILE A 11 -2.08 12.35 1.04
C ILE A 11 -1.91 13.21 -0.21
N ALA A 12 -2.02 14.53 -0.08
CA ALA A 12 -1.79 15.45 -1.20
C ALA A 12 -0.32 15.41 -1.67
N GLU A 13 0.61 15.29 -0.73
CA GLU A 13 2.05 15.17 -1.03
C GLU A 13 2.37 13.83 -1.70
N VAL A 14 1.85 12.73 -1.16
CA VAL A 14 2.01 11.39 -1.75
C VAL A 14 1.41 11.34 -3.16
N THR A 15 0.20 11.86 -3.35
CA THR A 15 -0.47 11.91 -4.67
C THR A 15 0.38 12.68 -5.68
N LYS A 16 0.90 13.86 -5.27
CA LYS A 16 1.75 14.67 -6.13
C LYS A 16 3.04 13.94 -6.52
N ALA A 17 3.65 13.22 -5.57
CA ALA A 17 4.86 12.44 -5.81
C ALA A 17 4.62 11.25 -6.77
N LEU A 18 3.39 10.73 -6.83
CA LEU A 18 3.01 9.62 -7.70
C LEU A 18 2.50 10.03 -9.09
N HIS A 19 2.38 11.33 -9.39
CA HIS A 19 1.96 11.76 -10.73
C HIS A 19 2.92 11.29 -11.82
N GLY A 20 2.36 10.68 -12.87
CA GLY A 20 3.13 10.12 -13.98
C GLY A 20 3.75 8.75 -13.67
N VAL A 21 3.50 8.16 -12.50
CA VAL A 21 3.92 6.80 -12.16
C VAL A 21 2.89 5.80 -12.72
N ASP A 22 3.35 4.82 -13.51
CA ASP A 22 2.47 3.77 -14.04
C ASP A 22 2.16 2.65 -13.03
N VAL A 23 3.12 2.35 -12.14
CA VAL A 23 3.04 1.24 -11.18
C VAL A 23 3.46 1.69 -9.79
N PHE A 24 2.62 1.44 -8.80
CA PHE A 24 2.92 1.67 -7.39
C PHE A 24 3.14 0.33 -6.68
N ILE A 25 4.25 0.22 -5.97
CA ILE A 25 4.62 -0.96 -5.17
C ILE A 25 4.75 -0.50 -3.72
N SER A 26 3.85 -0.96 -2.86
CA SER A 26 3.92 -0.74 -1.42
C SER A 26 4.82 -1.80 -0.80
N ALA A 27 6.03 -1.43 -0.42
CA ALA A 27 6.98 -2.30 0.29
C ALA A 27 7.07 -1.97 1.79
N VAL A 28 6.02 -1.36 2.36
CA VAL A 28 5.98 -1.03 3.79
C VAL A 28 6.04 -2.30 4.64
N GLY A 29 6.84 -2.29 5.71
CA GLY A 29 6.84 -3.35 6.70
C GLY A 29 5.63 -3.26 7.66
N ASN A 30 5.55 -4.17 8.62
CA ASN A 30 4.46 -4.21 9.61
C ASN A 30 4.13 -2.84 10.25
N PRO A 31 5.12 -2.00 10.65
CA PRO A 31 4.82 -0.69 11.23
C PRO A 31 4.10 0.29 10.29
N GLY A 32 4.18 0.08 8.97
CA GLY A 32 3.56 0.95 7.96
C GLY A 32 2.28 0.40 7.35
N LEU A 33 1.80 -0.78 7.78
CA LEU A 33 0.59 -1.39 7.21
C LEU A 33 -0.66 -0.53 7.40
N ASP A 34 -0.75 0.23 8.50
CA ASP A 34 -1.89 1.12 8.77
C ASP A 34 -1.98 2.32 7.81
N ALA A 35 -0.86 2.73 7.21
CA ALA A 35 -0.82 3.80 6.21
C ALA A 35 -1.15 3.29 4.80
N GLN A 36 -1.06 1.98 4.56
CA GLN A 36 -1.10 1.42 3.22
C GLN A 36 -2.37 1.72 2.43
N ILE A 37 -3.55 1.68 3.07
CA ILE A 37 -4.82 2.03 2.41
C ILE A 37 -4.75 3.47 1.89
N ARG A 38 -4.28 4.41 2.72
CA ARG A 38 -4.15 5.81 2.33
C ARG A 38 -3.14 6.01 1.19
N LEU A 39 -2.04 5.26 1.20
CA LEU A 39 -1.05 5.29 0.11
C LEU A 39 -1.63 4.73 -1.21
N ILE A 40 -2.47 3.71 -1.13
CA ILE A 40 -3.20 3.16 -2.28
C ILE A 40 -4.18 4.21 -2.82
N ASP A 41 -4.95 4.88 -1.96
CA ASP A 41 -5.86 5.95 -2.37
C ASP A 41 -5.12 7.09 -3.08
N ALA A 42 -3.95 7.48 -2.57
CA ALA A 42 -3.09 8.48 -3.22
C ALA A 42 -2.59 8.01 -4.60
N ALA A 43 -2.19 6.75 -4.72
CA ALA A 43 -1.77 6.17 -5.99
C ALA A 43 -2.91 6.16 -7.02
N VAL A 44 -4.12 5.78 -6.60
CA VAL A 44 -5.32 5.82 -7.44
C VAL A 44 -5.62 7.26 -7.88
N ALA A 45 -5.60 8.22 -6.95
CA ALA A 45 -5.81 9.64 -7.25
C ALA A 45 -4.75 10.22 -8.21
N ALA A 46 -3.52 9.72 -8.15
CA ALA A 46 -2.43 10.15 -9.04
C ALA A 46 -2.53 9.56 -10.46
N GLY A 47 -3.45 8.61 -10.70
CA GLY A 47 -3.65 7.95 -11.99
C GLY A 47 -2.76 6.72 -12.22
N VAL A 48 -2.23 6.11 -11.14
CA VAL A 48 -1.44 4.88 -11.24
C VAL A 48 -2.28 3.75 -11.85
N LYS A 49 -1.69 2.97 -12.76
CA LYS A 49 -2.39 1.94 -13.55
C LYS A 49 -2.32 0.55 -12.93
N ARG A 50 -1.31 0.29 -12.10
CA ARG A 50 -1.09 -1.00 -11.45
C ARG A 50 -0.65 -0.80 -10.00
N LEU A 51 -1.31 -1.49 -9.09
CA LEU A 51 -1.02 -1.48 -7.66
C LEU A 51 -0.47 -2.85 -7.24
N LEU A 52 0.62 -2.86 -6.48
CA LEU A 52 1.16 -4.03 -5.81
C LEU A 52 1.21 -3.73 -4.31
N PRO A 53 0.26 -4.23 -3.50
CA PRO A 53 0.26 -4.02 -2.06
C PRO A 53 1.39 -4.81 -1.37
N SER A 54 1.62 -4.52 -0.09
CA SER A 54 2.59 -5.18 0.78
C SER A 54 2.11 -6.57 1.16
N GLU A 55 2.20 -7.50 0.22
CA GLU A 55 1.71 -8.88 0.31
C GLU A 55 2.80 -9.95 0.22
N PHE A 56 4.08 -9.57 0.22
CA PHE A 56 5.26 -10.41 -0.07
C PHE A 56 5.58 -11.54 0.94
N GLY A 57 4.57 -12.29 1.36
CA GLY A 57 4.64 -13.40 2.29
C GLY A 57 3.59 -14.45 1.93
N ALA A 58 2.84 -14.90 2.92
CA ALA A 58 1.81 -15.90 2.72
C ALA A 58 0.46 -15.28 2.38
N ASP A 59 -0.40 -16.10 1.75
CA ASP A 59 -1.75 -15.73 1.32
C ASP A 59 -2.63 -15.37 2.54
N ALA A 60 -3.00 -14.08 2.62
CA ALA A 60 -3.80 -13.54 3.70
C ALA A 60 -5.23 -14.11 3.73
N GLU A 61 -5.73 -14.68 2.63
CA GLU A 61 -7.05 -15.32 2.57
C GLU A 61 -7.00 -16.82 2.93
N HIS A 62 -5.81 -17.40 3.05
CA HIS A 62 -5.67 -18.83 3.34
C HIS A 62 -6.36 -19.18 4.68
N PRO A 63 -7.21 -20.22 4.76
CA PRO A 63 -8.02 -20.53 5.95
C PRO A 63 -7.24 -20.68 7.27
N ARG A 64 -6.02 -21.19 7.19
CA ARG A 64 -5.09 -21.33 8.34
C ARG A 64 -4.44 -20.02 8.81
N GLN A 65 -4.59 -18.92 8.07
CA GLN A 65 -3.84 -17.68 8.28
C GLN A 65 -4.71 -16.45 8.45
N LYS A 66 -5.90 -16.43 7.81
CA LYS A 66 -6.82 -15.29 7.77
C LYS A 66 -7.24 -14.69 9.12
N ASP A 67 -7.12 -15.47 10.20
CA ASP A 67 -7.51 -15.07 11.57
C ASP A 67 -6.29 -14.65 12.42
N PHE A 68 -5.06 -14.84 11.92
CA PHE A 68 -3.87 -14.41 12.63
C PHE A 68 -3.72 -12.88 12.54
N PRO A 69 -3.42 -12.18 13.65
CA PRO A 69 -3.51 -10.71 13.72
C PRO A 69 -2.77 -9.96 12.61
N LEU A 70 -1.63 -10.50 12.15
CA LEU A 70 -0.86 -9.89 11.07
C LEU A 70 -1.62 -9.82 9.73
N TYR A 71 -2.43 -10.84 9.41
CA TYR A 71 -3.14 -10.91 8.13
C TYR A 71 -4.46 -10.13 8.16
N VAL A 72 -5.01 -9.81 9.35
CA VAL A 72 -6.23 -8.99 9.48
C VAL A 72 -6.04 -7.61 8.83
N ALA A 73 -4.87 -6.98 9.00
CA ALA A 73 -4.58 -5.68 8.37
C ALA A 73 -4.45 -5.79 6.85
N LYS A 74 -3.84 -6.88 6.35
CA LYS A 74 -3.63 -7.16 4.93
C LYS A 74 -4.92 -7.43 4.18
N ARG A 75 -5.84 -8.17 4.79
CA ARG A 75 -7.15 -8.51 4.20
C ARG A 75 -8.02 -7.29 3.87
N ARG A 76 -7.84 -6.16 4.58
CA ARG A 76 -8.54 -4.89 4.28
C ARG A 76 -8.28 -4.33 2.88
N ILE A 77 -7.26 -4.85 2.17
CA ILE A 77 -6.85 -4.39 0.84
C ILE A 77 -7.33 -5.35 -0.26
N VAL A 78 -7.56 -6.62 0.10
CA VAL A 78 -7.84 -7.71 -0.85
C VAL A 78 -9.34 -7.94 -1.02
N ASP A 79 -10.15 -7.59 -0.01
CA ASP A 79 -11.63 -7.61 -0.05
C ASP A 79 -12.20 -6.43 -0.86
#